data_AF-A0A108U8I5-F1
#
_entry.id   AF-A0A108U8I5-F1
#
_cell.length_a   1.000
_cell.length_b   1.000
_cell.length_c   1.000
_cell.angle_alpha   90.00
_cell.angle_beta   90.00
_cell.angle_gamma   90.00
#
_symmetry.space_group_name_H-M   'P 1'
#
loop_
_entity.id
_entity.type
_entity.pdbx_description
1 polymer ?
#
loop_
_entity_poly.entity_id
_entity_poly.type
_entity_poly.pdbx_seq_one_letter_code
_entity_poly.pdbx_strand_id
1 'polypeptide(L)'
;MTHRPGRPRSSVMTLALFSLSLASSAFAQAPPAADARHVQLDAHWRGEPYHWDVADGTVLVQSLTDDAARATVIPRAGQEHYALEMLWGRFPVKVGAECWRRPAAQFESCAEIGPREDTRAQKEQNAEDERKELERKRRLAARTAWMSPTVSSERVVSIVSEAMRDQQTWMRTPAARLIADNFACDVSNAGLPKITTEAQEKYAQARRIGPYDAQGEPILIEAAQLGNWRAVTTLFNVAMYGEHWESAQPLVAWLLQRESPAGYNKLAELHGTIASYEDGHASSADQDLVTALRWRAAQAGDPGAQRDMSDYFKERDPQLSERLMQCALERFPDLK
;
A
#
# COMPACT_ATOMS: atom_id res chain seq x y z
N MET A 1 7.37 26.10 9.98
CA MET A 1 8.70 26.35 9.35
C MET A 1 9.09 25.11 8.57
N THR A 2 9.21 25.27 7.26
CA THR A 2 9.40 24.22 6.25
C THR A 2 10.89 23.95 6.01
N HIS A 3 11.35 22.71 6.18
CA HIS A 3 12.61 22.26 5.59
C HIS A 3 12.55 20.79 5.16
N ARG A 4 12.46 20.58 3.84
CA ARG A 4 12.82 19.34 3.14
C ARG A 4 14.34 19.31 2.94
N PRO A 5 15.04 18.18 3.16
CA PRO A 5 16.41 18.03 2.71
C PRO A 5 16.51 17.48 1.28
N GLY A 6 17.14 18.31 0.44
CA GLY A 6 18.11 18.02 -0.61
C GLY A 6 18.15 16.64 -1.29
N ARG A 7 17.84 16.64 -2.59
CA ARG A 7 18.35 15.67 -3.58
C ARG A 7 19.88 15.78 -3.73
N PRO A 8 20.62 14.68 -3.82
CA PRO A 8 21.93 14.70 -4.45
C PRO A 8 21.77 14.64 -5.99
N ARG A 9 22.37 15.64 -6.64
CA ARG A 9 22.74 15.59 -8.07
C ARG A 9 23.85 14.55 -8.22
N SER A 10 23.68 13.62 -9.15
CA SER A 10 24.78 12.89 -9.74
C SER A 10 24.48 12.71 -11.23
N SER A 11 25.31 13.38 -12.03
CA SER A 11 25.40 13.24 -13.47
C SER A 11 25.85 11.82 -13.81
N VAL A 12 24.98 11.06 -14.48
CA VAL A 12 25.38 9.89 -15.27
C VAL A 12 24.46 9.80 -16.49
N MET A 13 25.07 9.54 -17.65
CA MET A 13 24.45 9.13 -18.92
C MET A 13 23.82 10.20 -19.82
N THR A 14 24.70 11.03 -20.35
CA THR A 14 24.76 11.32 -21.79
C THR A 14 24.92 10.01 -22.58
N LEU A 15 23.83 9.27 -22.87
CA LEU A 15 23.79 8.19 -23.88
C LEU A 15 22.34 7.66 -24.03
N ALA A 16 21.44 8.47 -24.60
CA ALA A 16 20.12 8.01 -25.04
C ALA A 16 19.59 8.81 -26.26
N LEU A 17 20.50 9.28 -27.12
CA LEU A 17 20.13 9.97 -28.37
C LEU A 17 20.41 9.13 -29.63
N PHE A 18 20.74 7.85 -29.46
CA PHE A 18 20.97 6.90 -30.57
C PHE A 18 19.97 5.74 -30.65
N SER A 19 18.94 5.72 -29.81
CA SER A 19 17.88 4.69 -29.85
C SER A 19 16.58 5.15 -30.54
N LEU A 20 16.45 6.43 -30.90
CA LEU A 20 15.29 6.95 -31.63
C LEU A 20 15.34 6.68 -33.15
N SER A 21 16.49 6.26 -33.70
CA SER A 21 16.62 5.91 -35.12
C SER A 21 16.35 4.43 -35.43
N LEU A 22 16.17 3.57 -34.43
CA LEU A 22 15.87 2.14 -34.62
C LEU A 22 14.37 1.82 -34.48
N ALA A 23 13.55 2.72 -33.94
CA ALA A 23 12.09 2.55 -33.91
C ALA A 23 11.43 2.83 -35.28
N SER A 24 12.07 3.61 -36.16
CA SER A 24 11.53 3.93 -37.48
C SER A 24 11.55 2.74 -38.46
N SER A 25 12.32 1.69 -38.17
CA SER A 25 12.43 0.50 -39.04
C SER A 25 11.28 -0.49 -38.82
N ALA A 26 10.66 -0.50 -37.64
CA ALA A 26 9.58 -1.43 -37.29
C ALA A 26 8.20 -1.04 -37.86
N PHE A 27 8.09 0.19 -38.37
CA PHE A 27 6.85 0.75 -38.95
C PHE A 27 7.04 1.23 -40.39
N ALA A 28 8.11 0.80 -41.07
CA ALA A 28 8.29 1.09 -42.49
C ALA A 28 7.21 0.36 -43.30
N GLN A 29 6.35 1.13 -43.98
CA GLN A 29 5.32 0.60 -44.87
C GLN A 29 5.98 -0.19 -46.02
N ALA A 30 5.87 -1.52 -45.97
CA ALA A 30 6.03 -2.33 -47.17
C ALA A 30 4.97 -1.87 -48.21
N PRO A 31 5.27 -1.84 -49.52
CA PRO A 31 4.28 -1.50 -50.53
C PRO A 31 3.06 -2.42 -50.36
N PRO A 32 1.83 -1.88 -50.41
CA PRO A 32 0.64 -2.67 -50.17
C PRO A 32 0.61 -3.84 -51.16
N ALA A 33 0.51 -5.05 -50.64
CA ALA A 33 0.28 -6.24 -51.46
C ALA A 33 -0.93 -5.98 -52.37
N ALA A 34 -0.95 -6.56 -53.58
CA ALA A 34 -2.00 -6.31 -54.58
C ALA A 34 -3.43 -6.55 -54.05
N ASP A 35 -3.57 -7.38 -53.00
CA ASP A 35 -4.84 -7.73 -52.38
C ASP A 35 -5.09 -7.01 -51.04
N ALA A 36 -4.26 -6.04 -50.66
CA ALA A 36 -4.47 -5.24 -49.47
C ALA A 36 -5.78 -4.44 -49.57
N ARG A 37 -6.43 -4.24 -48.42
CA ARG A 37 -7.65 -3.47 -48.27
C ARG A 37 -7.52 -2.51 -47.11
N HIS A 38 -8.38 -1.50 -47.09
CA HIS A 38 -8.37 -0.47 -46.06
C HIS A 38 -9.67 -0.52 -45.26
N VAL A 39 -9.53 -0.29 -43.96
CA VAL A 39 -10.63 -0.01 -43.04
C VAL A 39 -10.53 1.45 -42.63
N GLN A 40 -11.61 2.21 -42.81
CA GLN A 40 -11.68 3.60 -42.39
C GLN A 40 -11.90 3.67 -40.88
N LEU A 41 -11.13 4.51 -40.21
CA LEU A 41 -11.29 4.82 -38.79
C LEU A 41 -11.74 6.28 -38.62
N ASP A 42 -12.05 6.68 -37.40
CA ASP A 42 -12.31 8.08 -37.10
C ASP A 42 -11.08 8.95 -37.40
N ALA A 43 -11.30 10.15 -37.92
CA ALA A 43 -10.27 11.07 -38.38
C ALA A 43 -9.28 11.53 -37.29
N HIS A 44 -9.62 11.40 -36.00
CA HIS A 44 -8.66 11.68 -34.92
C HIS A 44 -7.58 10.60 -34.78
N TRP A 45 -7.74 9.43 -35.40
CA TRP A 45 -6.75 8.34 -35.35
C TRP A 45 -5.70 8.42 -36.45
N ARG A 46 -5.37 9.60 -36.99
CA ARG A 46 -4.34 9.76 -38.03
C ARG A 46 -2.93 9.62 -37.47
N GLY A 47 -2.08 8.84 -38.14
CA GLY A 47 -0.70 8.59 -37.73
C GLY A 47 -0.56 7.72 -36.48
N GLU A 48 -1.63 7.05 -36.07
CA GLU A 48 -1.67 6.23 -34.86
C GLU A 48 -1.19 4.80 -35.15
N PRO A 49 -0.40 4.20 -34.25
CA PRO A 49 0.08 2.85 -34.44
C PRO A 49 -1.05 1.83 -34.30
N TYR A 50 -1.06 0.87 -35.21
CA TYR A 50 -1.95 -0.28 -35.18
C TYR A 50 -1.20 -1.55 -35.58
N HIS A 51 -1.78 -2.69 -35.20
CA HIS A 51 -1.45 -3.97 -35.81
C HIS A 51 -2.70 -4.79 -36.07
N TRP A 52 -2.59 -5.68 -37.06
CA TRP A 52 -3.58 -6.71 -37.33
C TRP A 52 -3.05 -8.04 -36.87
N ASP A 53 -3.89 -8.79 -36.18
CA ASP A 53 -3.59 -10.15 -35.79
C ASP A 53 -4.77 -11.09 -36.11
N VAL A 54 -4.48 -12.38 -36.07
CA VAL A 54 -5.46 -13.46 -36.27
C VAL A 54 -5.51 -14.32 -35.00
N ALA A 55 -6.50 -15.22 -34.92
CA ALA A 55 -6.85 -15.92 -33.69
C ALA A 55 -5.70 -16.73 -33.04
N ASP A 56 -4.71 -17.17 -33.82
CA ASP A 56 -3.52 -17.88 -33.32
C ASP A 56 -2.44 -16.95 -32.73
N GLY A 57 -2.68 -15.63 -32.75
CA GLY A 57 -1.76 -14.60 -32.26
C GLY A 57 -0.73 -14.11 -33.27
N THR A 58 -0.77 -14.61 -34.52
CA THR A 58 0.12 -14.14 -35.59
C THR A 58 -0.22 -12.70 -35.97
N VAL A 59 0.77 -11.82 -35.89
CA VAL A 59 0.67 -10.45 -36.39
C VAL A 59 0.85 -10.47 -37.92
N LEU A 60 -0.15 -9.97 -38.64
CA LEU A 60 -0.14 -9.88 -40.10
C LEU A 60 0.48 -8.57 -40.60
N VAL A 61 0.13 -7.46 -39.94
CA VAL A 61 0.55 -6.10 -40.31
C VAL A 61 0.79 -5.32 -39.03
N GLN A 62 1.84 -4.51 -39.01
CA GLN A 62 2.09 -3.52 -37.95
C GLN A 62 2.54 -2.22 -38.64
N SER A 63 1.81 -1.12 -38.43
CA SER A 63 2.00 0.13 -39.17
C SER A 63 1.39 1.32 -38.42
N LEU A 64 1.56 2.52 -38.95
CA LEU A 64 0.75 3.69 -38.61
C LEU A 64 -0.44 3.80 -39.58
N THR A 65 -1.57 4.33 -39.10
CA THR A 65 -2.69 4.75 -39.95
C THR A 65 -2.25 5.87 -40.88
N ASP A 66 -2.84 5.93 -42.07
CA ASP A 66 -2.47 6.94 -43.07
C ASP A 66 -3.08 8.32 -42.79
N ASP A 67 -2.81 9.29 -43.67
CA ASP A 67 -3.31 10.67 -43.58
C ASP A 67 -4.85 10.77 -43.66
N ALA A 68 -5.53 9.71 -44.08
CA ALA A 68 -6.97 9.59 -44.09
C ALA A 68 -7.50 8.74 -42.92
N ALA A 69 -6.68 8.40 -41.91
CA ALA A 69 -7.00 7.53 -40.79
C ALA A 69 -7.41 6.10 -41.21
N ARG A 70 -6.77 5.55 -42.26
CA ARG A 70 -7.04 4.19 -42.73
C ARG A 70 -6.03 3.19 -42.19
N ALA A 71 -6.53 2.06 -41.73
CA ALA A 71 -5.73 0.89 -41.38
C ALA A 71 -5.72 -0.09 -42.56
N THR A 72 -4.54 -0.60 -42.93
CA THR A 72 -4.37 -1.55 -44.04
C THR A 72 -4.37 -2.98 -43.51
N VAL A 73 -5.18 -3.83 -44.12
CA VAL A 73 -5.30 -5.26 -43.80
C VAL A 73 -4.99 -6.10 -45.04
N ILE A 74 -4.39 -7.25 -44.84
CA ILE A 74 -4.06 -8.21 -45.91
C ILE A 74 -4.80 -9.53 -45.69
N PRO A 75 -5.24 -10.22 -46.75
CA PRO A 75 -5.93 -11.50 -46.61
C PRO A 75 -4.99 -12.59 -46.11
N ARG A 76 -5.49 -13.47 -45.23
CA ARG A 76 -4.84 -14.72 -44.83
C ARG A 76 -5.71 -15.90 -45.24
N ALA A 77 -5.14 -16.87 -45.96
CA ALA A 77 -5.88 -18.01 -46.49
C ALA A 77 -6.59 -18.78 -45.37
N GLY A 78 -7.88 -19.04 -45.55
CA GLY A 78 -8.72 -19.74 -44.56
C GLY A 78 -9.12 -18.92 -43.33
N GLN A 79 -8.70 -17.64 -43.24
CA GLN A 79 -9.00 -16.79 -42.10
C GLN A 79 -10.08 -15.76 -42.42
N GLU A 80 -11.13 -15.77 -41.61
CA GLU A 80 -12.20 -14.76 -41.67
C GLU A 80 -12.24 -13.84 -40.45
N HIS A 81 -11.54 -14.20 -39.37
CA HIS A 81 -11.53 -13.43 -38.12
C HIS A 81 -10.19 -12.74 -37.90
N TYR A 82 -10.23 -11.42 -37.88
CA TYR A 82 -9.07 -10.57 -37.67
C TYR A 82 -9.29 -9.77 -36.39
N ALA A 83 -8.22 -9.21 -35.84
CA ALA A 83 -8.29 -8.21 -34.80
C ALA A 83 -7.41 -7.03 -35.18
N LEU A 84 -8.00 -5.84 -35.18
CA LEU A 84 -7.28 -4.58 -35.29
C LEU A 84 -6.99 -4.09 -33.87
N GLU A 85 -5.73 -4.08 -33.47
CA GLU A 85 -5.33 -3.57 -32.18
C GLU A 85 -4.58 -2.25 -32.33
N MET A 86 -5.02 -1.26 -31.56
CA MET A 86 -4.45 0.09 -31.46
C MET A 86 -4.13 0.37 -29.98
N LEU A 87 -3.43 1.46 -29.69
CA LEU A 87 -3.04 1.83 -28.31
C LEU A 87 -4.19 1.86 -27.30
N TRP A 88 -5.40 2.15 -27.78
CA TRP A 88 -6.56 2.45 -26.97
C TRP A 88 -7.60 1.32 -27.00
N GLY A 89 -7.45 0.30 -27.84
CA GLY A 89 -8.44 -0.76 -27.94
C GLY A 89 -8.16 -1.77 -29.03
N ARG A 90 -8.83 -2.90 -28.91
CA ARG A 90 -8.80 -4.01 -29.86
C ARG A 90 -10.18 -4.19 -30.48
N PHE A 91 -10.24 -4.33 -31.78
CA PHE A 91 -11.48 -4.43 -32.55
C PHE A 91 -11.50 -5.78 -33.25
N PRO A 92 -12.40 -6.71 -32.88
CA PRO A 92 -12.60 -7.92 -33.66
C PRO A 92 -13.24 -7.52 -34.99
N VAL A 93 -12.66 -7.98 -36.09
CA VAL A 93 -13.13 -7.69 -37.45
C VAL A 93 -13.35 -8.99 -38.19
N LYS A 94 -14.58 -9.21 -38.68
CA LYS A 94 -14.90 -10.35 -39.52
C LYS A 94 -14.88 -9.93 -40.98
N VAL A 95 -14.06 -10.61 -41.79
CA VAL A 95 -13.94 -10.37 -43.23
C VAL A 95 -14.09 -11.70 -43.95
N GLY A 96 -15.31 -11.97 -44.42
CA GLY A 96 -15.60 -13.20 -45.18
C GLY A 96 -14.85 -13.27 -46.51
N ALA A 97 -14.63 -14.48 -47.03
CA ALA A 97 -13.91 -14.70 -48.28
C ALA A 97 -14.47 -13.92 -49.50
N GLU A 98 -15.79 -13.68 -49.52
CA GLU A 98 -16.46 -12.87 -50.55
C GLU A 98 -16.08 -11.39 -50.51
N CYS A 99 -15.79 -10.83 -49.33
CA CYS A 99 -15.46 -9.41 -49.18
C CYS A 99 -14.14 -9.06 -49.89
N TRP A 100 -13.17 -9.97 -49.86
CA TRP A 100 -11.87 -9.79 -50.54
C TRP A 100 -12.01 -9.72 -52.07
N ARG A 101 -13.01 -10.39 -52.64
CA ARG A 101 -13.32 -10.40 -54.09
C ARG A 101 -14.09 -9.17 -54.57
N ARG A 102 -14.63 -8.35 -53.64
CA ARG A 102 -15.34 -7.12 -54.01
C ARG A 102 -14.36 -6.04 -54.49
N PRO A 103 -14.82 -5.08 -55.30
CA PRO A 103 -14.06 -3.87 -55.59
C PRO A 103 -13.62 -3.19 -54.28
N ALA A 104 -12.42 -2.60 -54.25
CA ALA A 104 -11.85 -2.02 -53.04
C ALA A 104 -12.79 -1.01 -52.35
N ALA A 105 -13.54 -0.22 -53.11
CA ALA A 105 -14.52 0.74 -52.60
C ALA A 105 -15.73 0.12 -51.87
N GLN A 106 -15.96 -1.20 -52.01
CA GLN A 106 -17.06 -1.94 -51.39
C GLN A 106 -16.57 -2.92 -50.31
N PHE A 107 -15.27 -2.92 -50.01
CA PHE A 107 -14.69 -3.83 -49.03
C PHE A 107 -15.21 -3.52 -47.62
N GLU A 108 -15.14 -2.25 -47.23
CA GLU A 108 -15.46 -1.81 -45.87
C GLU A 108 -16.92 -2.11 -45.51
N SER A 109 -17.86 -1.87 -46.43
CA SER A 109 -19.28 -2.18 -46.21
C SER A 109 -19.59 -3.68 -46.13
N CYS A 110 -18.62 -4.54 -46.46
CA CYS A 110 -18.72 -5.99 -46.34
C CYS A 110 -18.06 -6.52 -45.05
N ALA A 111 -17.05 -5.80 -44.52
CA ALA A 111 -16.38 -6.17 -43.29
C ALA A 111 -17.24 -5.79 -42.07
N GLU A 112 -17.30 -6.67 -41.08
CA GLU A 112 -18.02 -6.41 -39.83
C GLU A 112 -17.01 -6.08 -38.73
N ILE A 113 -17.02 -4.83 -38.25
CA ILE A 113 -16.21 -4.39 -37.11
C ILE A 113 -17.06 -4.52 -35.85
N GLY A 114 -16.62 -5.37 -34.92
CA GLY A 114 -17.26 -5.57 -33.63
C GLY A 114 -16.96 -4.43 -32.64
N PRO A 115 -17.53 -4.52 -31.43
CA PRO A 115 -17.30 -3.52 -30.39
C PRO A 115 -15.84 -3.51 -29.94
N ARG A 116 -15.40 -2.38 -29.37
CA ARG A 116 -14.09 -2.26 -28.74
C ARG A 116 -13.96 -3.28 -27.60
N GLU A 117 -12.85 -4.00 -27.59
CA GLU A 117 -12.32 -4.78 -26.47
C GLU A 117 -11.06 -4.12 -25.89
N ASP A 118 -10.67 -4.55 -24.70
CA ASP A 118 -9.35 -4.24 -24.14
C ASP A 118 -8.24 -4.85 -25.00
N THR A 119 -7.15 -4.10 -25.17
CA THR A 119 -5.91 -4.60 -25.79
C THR A 119 -5.32 -5.73 -24.96
N ARG A 120 -4.40 -6.50 -25.55
CA ARG A 120 -3.68 -7.54 -24.79
C ARG A 120 -2.96 -6.94 -23.59
N ALA A 121 -2.27 -5.82 -23.79
CA ALA A 121 -1.55 -5.12 -22.72
C ALA A 121 -2.49 -4.62 -21.62
N GLN A 122 -3.69 -4.13 -21.96
CA GLN A 122 -4.70 -3.72 -20.98
C GLN A 122 -5.22 -4.92 -20.18
N LYS A 123 -5.52 -6.05 -20.84
CA LYS A 123 -5.94 -7.29 -20.16
C LYS A 123 -4.86 -7.80 -19.20
N GLU A 124 -3.59 -7.77 -19.61
CA GLU A 124 -2.45 -8.17 -18.77
C GLU A 124 -2.25 -7.25 -17.57
N GLN A 125 -2.32 -5.93 -17.78
CA GLN A 125 -2.24 -4.93 -16.71
C GLN A 125 -3.39 -5.08 -15.70
N ASN A 126 -4.63 -5.20 -16.19
CA ASN A 126 -5.79 -5.42 -15.33
C ASN A 126 -5.64 -6.70 -14.51
N ALA A 127 -5.20 -7.80 -15.13
CA ALA A 127 -4.95 -9.04 -14.42
C ALA A 127 -3.82 -8.91 -13.38
N GLU A 128 -2.78 -8.11 -13.64
CA GLU A 128 -1.74 -7.83 -12.67
C GLU A 128 -2.25 -6.98 -11.49
N ASP A 129 -3.05 -5.95 -11.76
CA ASP A 129 -3.64 -5.11 -10.73
C ASP A 129 -4.65 -5.88 -9.87
N GLU A 130 -5.45 -6.76 -10.47
CA GLU A 130 -6.32 -7.69 -9.74
C GLU A 130 -5.52 -8.63 -8.82
N ARG A 131 -4.39 -9.17 -9.29
CA ARG A 131 -3.50 -9.99 -8.46
C ARG A 131 -2.95 -9.18 -7.28
N LYS A 132 -2.42 -7.97 -7.53
CA LYS A 132 -1.89 -7.08 -6.49
C LYS A 132 -2.95 -6.71 -5.46
N GLU A 133 -4.16 -6.41 -5.91
CA GLU A 133 -5.27 -6.05 -5.02
C GLU A 133 -5.72 -7.26 -4.19
N LEU A 134 -5.77 -8.45 -4.77
CA LEU A 134 -6.08 -9.69 -4.04
C LEU A 134 -5.01 -10.00 -2.99
N GLU A 135 -3.74 -9.86 -3.32
CA GLU A 135 -2.63 -10.03 -2.39
C GLU A 135 -2.69 -9.00 -1.26
N ARG A 136 -2.98 -7.72 -1.58
CA ARG A 136 -3.21 -6.67 -0.58
C ARG A 136 -4.34 -7.05 0.36
N LYS A 137 -5.51 -7.46 -0.15
CA LYS A 137 -6.66 -7.88 0.66
C LYS A 137 -6.31 -9.06 1.57
N ARG A 138 -5.60 -10.07 1.06
CA ARG A 138 -5.14 -11.23 1.85
C ARG A 138 -4.22 -10.80 2.99
N ARG A 139 -3.26 -9.91 2.71
CA ARG A 139 -2.32 -9.38 3.71
C ARG A 139 -3.04 -8.61 4.81
N LEU A 140 -3.96 -7.73 4.44
CA LEU A 140 -4.79 -6.96 5.38
C LEU A 140 -5.61 -7.87 6.29
N ALA A 141 -6.24 -8.91 5.71
CA ALA A 141 -7.01 -9.89 6.48
C ALA A 141 -6.12 -10.70 7.44
N ALA A 142 -4.94 -11.12 7.00
CA ALA A 142 -4.01 -11.91 7.82
C ALA A 142 -3.49 -11.15 9.05
N ARG A 143 -3.42 -9.81 8.98
CA ARG A 143 -2.85 -8.95 10.03
C ARG A 143 -3.46 -9.19 11.41
N THR A 144 -4.76 -9.43 11.48
CA THR A 144 -5.49 -9.62 12.75
C THR A 144 -6.26 -10.94 12.81
N ALA A 145 -6.31 -11.74 11.73
CA ALA A 145 -7.04 -13.02 11.71
C ALA A 145 -6.61 -14.00 12.82
N TRP A 146 -5.33 -13.98 13.19
CA TRP A 146 -4.78 -14.83 14.26
C TRP A 146 -5.32 -14.49 15.66
N MET A 147 -5.95 -13.33 15.81
CA MET A 147 -6.50 -12.83 17.08
C MET A 147 -7.93 -13.31 17.31
N SER A 148 -8.66 -13.59 16.23
CA SER A 148 -10.09 -13.94 16.24
C SER A 148 -10.47 -15.10 17.17
N PRO A 149 -9.63 -16.14 17.40
CA PRO A 149 -9.94 -17.18 18.39
C PRO A 149 -9.99 -16.68 19.84
N THR A 150 -9.37 -15.53 20.13
CA THR A 150 -9.22 -14.99 21.49
C THR A 150 -9.90 -13.63 21.71
N VAL A 151 -10.17 -12.89 20.64
CA VAL A 151 -10.76 -11.55 20.68
C VAL A 151 -11.77 -11.42 19.54
N SER A 152 -13.07 -11.57 19.86
CA SER A 152 -14.17 -11.26 18.93
C SER A 152 -14.32 -9.75 18.77
N SER A 153 -14.99 -9.29 17.70
CA SER A 153 -15.24 -7.86 17.47
C SER A 153 -15.99 -7.19 18.63
N GLU A 154 -16.99 -7.86 19.21
CA GLU A 154 -17.70 -7.38 20.41
C GLU A 154 -16.74 -7.24 21.61
N ARG A 155 -15.82 -8.21 21.76
CA ARG A 155 -14.82 -8.17 22.83
C ARG A 155 -13.79 -7.06 22.61
N VAL A 156 -13.43 -6.73 21.37
CA VAL A 156 -12.59 -5.56 21.05
C VAL A 156 -13.22 -4.29 21.62
N VAL A 157 -14.50 -4.04 21.32
CA VAL A 157 -15.23 -2.85 21.78
C VAL A 157 -15.30 -2.81 23.31
N SER A 158 -15.60 -3.95 23.95
CA SER A 158 -15.67 -4.06 25.41
C SER A 158 -14.32 -3.80 26.07
N ILE A 159 -13.21 -4.37 25.57
CA ILE A 159 -11.85 -4.14 26.11
C ILE A 159 -11.46 -2.67 26.02
N VAL A 160 -11.67 -2.04 24.86
CA VAL A 160 -11.32 -0.62 24.68
C VAL A 160 -12.18 0.26 25.59
N SER A 161 -13.48 -0.02 25.71
CA SER A 161 -14.38 0.74 26.57
C SER A 161 -14.06 0.56 28.07
N GLU A 162 -13.65 -0.64 28.48
CA GLU A 162 -13.13 -0.93 29.83
C GLU A 162 -11.86 -0.11 30.08
N ALA A 163 -10.88 -0.17 29.19
CA ALA A 163 -9.63 0.57 29.32
C ALA A 163 -9.83 2.09 29.41
N MET A 164 -10.78 2.65 28.65
CA MET A 164 -11.12 4.09 28.70
C MET A 164 -11.77 4.48 30.05
N ARG A 165 -12.67 3.65 30.60
CA ARG A 165 -13.25 3.89 31.94
C ARG A 165 -12.20 3.77 33.04
N ASP A 166 -11.33 2.77 32.93
CA ASP A 166 -10.22 2.58 33.86
C ASP A 166 -9.24 3.76 33.80
N GLN A 167 -9.01 4.30 32.60
CA GLN A 167 -8.19 5.50 32.42
C GLN A 167 -8.81 6.71 33.13
N GLN A 168 -10.11 6.95 32.98
CA GLN A 168 -10.79 8.04 33.68
C GLN A 168 -10.69 7.92 35.21
N THR A 169 -10.77 6.69 35.73
CA THR A 169 -10.57 6.42 37.15
C THR A 169 -9.12 6.69 37.56
N TRP A 170 -8.15 6.20 36.78
CA TRP A 170 -6.72 6.38 37.04
C TRP A 170 -6.31 7.87 37.03
N MET A 171 -6.91 8.69 36.16
CA MET A 171 -6.65 10.13 36.09
C MET A 171 -6.99 10.90 37.38
N ARG A 172 -7.77 10.30 38.29
CA ARG A 172 -8.08 10.89 39.62
C ARG A 172 -7.07 10.52 40.70
N THR A 173 -6.09 9.67 40.39
CA THR A 173 -5.08 9.22 41.34
C THR A 173 -3.86 10.16 41.35
N PRO A 174 -3.05 10.17 42.43
CA PRO A 174 -1.81 10.95 42.46
C PRO A 174 -0.84 10.59 41.33
N ALA A 175 -0.78 9.32 40.91
CA ALA A 175 0.10 8.83 39.85
C ALA A 175 -0.17 9.47 38.48
N ALA A 176 -1.40 9.96 38.24
CA ALA A 176 -1.74 10.63 36.99
C ALA A 176 -1.17 12.05 36.87
N ARG A 177 -0.65 12.64 37.95
CA ARG A 177 -0.02 13.95 37.88
C ARG A 177 1.27 13.87 37.06
N LEU A 178 1.42 14.81 36.14
CA LEU A 178 2.55 14.94 35.22
C LEU A 178 3.77 15.57 35.91
N ILE A 179 4.33 14.88 36.91
CA ILE A 179 5.46 15.35 37.72
C ILE A 179 6.53 14.28 37.88
N ALA A 180 7.77 14.69 38.10
CA ALA A 180 8.93 13.81 38.15
C ALA A 180 8.87 12.72 39.25
N ASP A 181 8.23 13.01 40.38
CA ASP A 181 8.09 12.08 41.52
C ASP A 181 7.23 10.86 41.18
N ASN A 182 6.35 10.97 40.19
CA ASN A 182 5.48 9.88 39.75
C ASN A 182 6.14 8.99 38.70
N PHE A 183 7.38 9.27 38.30
CA PHE A 183 8.12 8.43 37.36
C PHE A 183 9.28 7.73 38.05
N ALA A 184 9.22 6.40 38.05
CA ALA A 184 10.32 5.54 38.43
C ALA A 184 10.69 4.65 37.24
N CYS A 185 11.95 4.73 36.80
CA CYS A 185 12.44 3.85 35.77
C CYS A 185 12.70 2.46 36.36
N ASP A 186 11.89 1.47 35.97
CA ASP A 186 12.19 0.07 36.22
C ASP A 186 12.89 -0.53 34.99
N VAL A 187 14.19 -0.80 35.11
CA VAL A 187 14.98 -1.44 34.03
C VAL A 187 14.98 -2.96 34.13
N SER A 188 14.40 -3.54 35.18
CA SER A 188 14.42 -4.99 35.41
C SER A 188 13.50 -5.77 34.46
N ASN A 189 12.63 -5.07 33.73
CA ASN A 189 11.52 -5.64 32.98
C ASN A 189 10.51 -6.43 33.85
N ALA A 190 10.57 -6.27 35.17
CA ALA A 190 9.58 -6.86 36.07
C ALA A 190 8.18 -6.34 35.70
N GLY A 191 7.22 -7.26 35.63
CA GLY A 191 5.82 -6.94 35.29
C GLY A 191 5.51 -6.82 33.79
N LEU A 192 6.48 -6.89 32.88
CA LEU A 192 6.15 -6.94 31.44
C LEU A 192 5.75 -8.34 30.98
N PRO A 193 4.87 -8.43 29.96
CA PRO A 193 4.66 -9.67 29.24
C PRO A 193 5.99 -10.21 28.70
N LYS A 194 6.32 -11.45 29.07
CA LYS A 194 7.55 -12.12 28.63
C LYS A 194 7.54 -12.32 27.12
N ILE A 195 8.65 -11.98 26.47
CA ILE A 195 8.89 -12.26 25.04
C ILE A 195 9.83 -13.46 24.97
N THR A 196 9.43 -14.50 24.23
CA THR A 196 10.29 -15.67 24.00
C THR A 196 11.44 -15.34 23.05
N THR A 197 12.54 -16.10 23.11
CA THR A 197 13.67 -15.94 22.20
C THR A 197 13.23 -16.04 20.73
N GLU A 198 12.39 -17.03 20.41
CA GLU A 198 11.85 -17.23 19.06
C GLU A 198 11.04 -16.02 18.57
N ALA A 199 10.14 -15.49 19.42
CA ALA A 199 9.33 -14.33 19.08
C ALA A 199 10.20 -13.07 18.89
N GLN A 200 11.31 -12.96 19.64
CA GLN A 200 12.28 -11.88 19.51
C GLN A 200 13.11 -11.99 18.22
N GLU A 201 13.53 -13.20 17.82
CA GLU A 201 14.27 -13.45 16.58
C GLU A 201 13.43 -13.11 15.34
N LYS A 202 12.16 -13.53 15.32
CA LYS A 202 11.21 -13.17 14.27
C LYS A 202 11.01 -11.67 14.18
N TYR A 203 10.82 -11.00 15.33
CA TYR A 203 10.68 -9.54 15.35
C TYR A 203 11.93 -8.84 14.81
N ALA A 204 13.12 -9.28 15.20
CA ALA A 204 14.38 -8.74 14.69
C ALA A 204 14.55 -8.98 13.18
N GLN A 205 14.12 -10.14 12.68
CA GLN A 205 14.12 -10.44 11.24
C GLN A 205 13.18 -9.52 10.47
N ALA A 206 11.95 -9.35 10.94
CA ALA A 206 10.98 -8.44 10.33
C ALA A 206 11.51 -6.99 10.28
N ARG A 207 12.16 -6.52 11.35
CA ARG A 207 12.79 -5.19 11.39
C ARG A 207 13.93 -5.03 10.38
N ARG A 208 14.74 -6.07 10.14
CA ARG A 208 15.83 -6.02 9.15
C ARG A 208 15.32 -5.93 7.72
N ILE A 209 14.21 -6.60 7.40
CA ILE A 209 13.59 -6.55 6.07
C ILE A 209 12.85 -5.22 5.89
N GLY A 210 12.13 -4.79 6.92
CA GLY A 210 11.31 -3.59 6.92
C GLY A 210 9.85 -3.96 7.24
N PRO A 211 9.25 -3.41 8.31
CA PRO A 211 7.89 -3.81 8.72
C PRO A 211 6.78 -3.40 7.73
N TYR A 212 7.06 -2.43 6.85
CA TYR A 212 6.17 -1.98 5.78
C TYR A 212 6.36 -2.74 4.46
N ASP A 213 7.39 -3.58 4.38
CA ASP A 213 7.68 -4.38 3.20
C ASP A 213 6.74 -5.58 3.13
N ALA A 214 6.33 -5.96 1.91
CA ALA A 214 5.42 -7.09 1.69
C ALA A 214 5.98 -8.43 2.19
N GLN A 215 7.30 -8.57 2.26
CA GLN A 215 7.99 -9.73 2.82
C GLN A 215 8.23 -9.61 4.33
N GLY A 216 8.34 -8.39 4.86
CA GLY A 216 8.58 -8.15 6.28
C GLY A 216 7.33 -8.28 7.16
N GLU A 217 6.17 -7.82 6.66
CA GLU A 217 4.91 -7.87 7.41
C GLU A 217 4.48 -9.30 7.82
N PRO A 218 4.56 -10.35 6.97
CA PRO A 218 4.24 -11.72 7.39
C PRO A 218 5.11 -12.22 8.56
N ILE A 219 6.41 -11.92 8.56
CA ILE A 219 7.33 -12.32 9.63
C ILE A 219 7.01 -11.53 10.92
N LEU A 220 6.55 -10.29 10.77
CA LEU A 220 6.09 -9.48 11.89
C LEU A 220 4.80 -10.07 12.51
N ILE A 221 3.90 -10.60 11.68
CA ILE A 221 2.71 -11.34 12.13
C ILE A 221 3.11 -12.60 12.90
N GLU A 222 4.08 -13.37 12.42
CA GLU A 222 4.59 -14.55 13.15
C GLU A 222 5.13 -14.17 14.53
N ALA A 223 5.92 -13.09 14.63
CA ALA A 223 6.42 -12.61 15.92
C ALA A 223 5.28 -12.22 16.87
N ALA A 224 4.24 -11.56 16.36
CA ALA A 224 3.06 -11.19 17.13
C ALA A 224 2.26 -12.41 17.61
N GLN A 225 2.08 -13.42 16.76
CA GLN A 225 1.44 -14.69 17.09
C GLN A 225 2.17 -15.43 18.22
N LEU A 226 3.50 -15.36 18.23
CA LEU A 226 4.34 -15.90 19.31
C LEU A 226 4.31 -15.05 20.59
N GLY A 227 3.49 -14.00 20.65
CA GLY A 227 3.29 -13.17 21.84
C GLY A 227 4.24 -11.98 21.95
N ASN A 228 5.00 -11.63 20.91
CA ASN A 228 5.84 -10.44 20.93
C ASN A 228 4.97 -9.18 20.89
N TRP A 229 4.72 -8.56 22.04
CA TRP A 229 3.90 -7.36 22.13
C TRP A 229 4.49 -6.17 21.36
N ARG A 230 5.82 -6.10 21.18
CA ARG A 230 6.47 -5.06 20.36
C ARG A 230 6.21 -5.27 18.87
N ALA A 231 6.09 -6.52 18.44
CA ALA A 231 5.64 -6.84 17.08
C ALA A 231 4.20 -6.38 16.84
N VAL A 232 3.30 -6.59 17.82
CA VAL A 232 1.92 -6.08 17.77
C VAL A 232 1.89 -4.55 17.71
N THR A 233 2.70 -3.86 18.51
CA THR A 233 2.89 -2.40 18.46
C THR A 233 3.36 -1.94 17.08
N THR A 234 4.23 -2.70 16.42
CA THR A 234 4.72 -2.37 15.07
C THR A 234 3.65 -2.66 14.00
N LEU A 235 2.87 -3.74 14.12
CA LEU A 235 1.72 -4.01 13.25
C LEU A 235 0.67 -2.91 13.35
N PHE A 236 0.48 -2.33 14.54
CA PHE A 236 -0.39 -1.18 14.72
C PHE A 236 0.11 0.01 13.89
N ASN A 237 1.41 0.33 13.94
CA ASN A 237 1.98 1.40 13.13
C ASN A 237 1.84 1.13 11.62
N VAL A 238 1.98 -0.12 11.19
CA VAL A 238 1.76 -0.53 9.79
C VAL A 238 0.30 -0.34 9.39
N ALA A 239 -0.65 -0.69 10.26
CA ALA A 239 -2.08 -0.47 10.04
C ALA A 239 -2.43 1.01 9.94
N MET A 240 -1.94 1.84 10.87
CA MET A 240 -2.17 3.28 10.89
C MET A 240 -1.57 3.98 9.66
N TYR A 241 -0.36 3.61 9.25
CA TYR A 241 0.29 4.16 8.05
C TYR A 241 -0.49 3.85 6.76
N GLY A 242 -1.08 2.65 6.69
CA GLY A 242 -1.94 2.25 5.59
C GLY A 242 -3.40 2.67 5.73
N GLU A 243 -3.73 3.53 6.70
CA GLU A 243 -5.10 3.98 7.03
C GLU A 243 -6.10 2.83 7.22
N HIS A 244 -5.64 1.68 7.68
CA HIS A 244 -6.45 0.47 7.85
C HIS A 244 -6.92 0.35 9.30
N TRP A 245 -7.85 1.24 9.68
CA TRP A 245 -8.39 1.39 11.04
C TRP A 245 -9.00 0.11 11.60
N GLU A 246 -9.58 -0.74 10.73
CA GLU A 246 -10.17 -2.02 11.06
C GLU A 246 -9.15 -3.00 11.65
N SER A 247 -7.87 -2.86 11.30
CA SER A 247 -6.79 -3.64 11.93
C SER A 247 -6.25 -2.97 13.20
N ALA A 248 -6.30 -1.64 13.30
CA ALA A 248 -5.70 -0.92 14.42
C ALA A 248 -6.39 -1.23 15.75
N GLN A 249 -7.73 -1.22 15.78
CA GLN A 249 -8.51 -1.45 17.01
C GLN A 249 -8.27 -2.84 17.65
N PRO A 250 -8.31 -3.97 16.91
CA PRO A 250 -8.01 -5.26 17.49
C PRO A 250 -6.61 -5.34 18.09
N LEU A 251 -5.60 -4.75 17.43
CA LEU A 251 -4.20 -4.74 17.91
C LEU A 251 -4.09 -4.00 19.25
N VAL A 252 -4.77 -2.86 19.40
CA VAL A 252 -4.86 -2.14 20.69
C VAL A 252 -5.54 -3.01 21.75
N ALA A 253 -6.69 -3.61 21.44
CA ALA A 253 -7.42 -4.46 22.39
C ALA A 253 -6.58 -5.66 22.86
N TRP A 254 -5.80 -6.27 21.98
CA TRP A 254 -4.93 -7.39 22.34
C TRP A 254 -3.81 -6.99 23.29
N LEU A 255 -3.21 -5.81 23.08
CA LEU A 255 -2.20 -5.26 23.98
C LEU A 255 -2.81 -4.98 25.36
N LEU A 256 -3.98 -4.36 25.41
CA LEU A 256 -4.69 -4.05 26.65
C LEU A 256 -5.10 -5.30 27.43
N GLN A 257 -5.65 -6.32 26.75
CA GLN A 257 -6.05 -7.59 27.36
C GLN A 257 -4.89 -8.32 28.05
N ARG A 258 -3.66 -8.10 27.57
CA ARG A 258 -2.43 -8.72 28.09
C ARG A 258 -1.65 -7.81 29.03
N GLU A 259 -2.26 -6.69 29.44
CA GLU A 259 -1.64 -5.69 30.32
C GLU A 259 -0.29 -5.21 29.77
N SER A 260 -0.12 -5.23 28.44
CA SER A 260 1.08 -4.69 27.81
C SER A 260 1.08 -3.17 27.99
N PRO A 261 2.19 -2.57 28.43
CA PRO A 261 2.26 -1.12 28.65
C PRO A 261 2.00 -0.35 27.35
N ALA A 262 2.32 -0.94 26.20
CA ALA A 262 2.06 -0.37 24.88
C ALA A 262 0.56 -0.20 24.57
N GLY A 263 -0.33 -0.94 25.24
CA GLY A 263 -1.76 -0.88 24.98
C GLY A 263 -2.34 0.52 25.19
N TYR A 264 -2.00 1.17 26.30
CA TYR A 264 -2.44 2.55 26.56
C TYR A 264 -1.79 3.56 25.62
N ASN A 265 -0.54 3.35 25.21
CA ASN A 265 0.11 4.24 24.24
C ASN A 265 -0.57 4.14 22.86
N LYS A 266 -0.87 2.93 22.39
CA LYS A 266 -1.54 2.74 21.10
C LYS A 266 -3.01 3.13 21.12
N LEU A 267 -3.66 3.03 22.27
CA LEU A 267 -4.96 3.64 22.49
C LEU A 267 -4.90 5.17 22.40
N ALA A 268 -3.86 5.80 22.95
CA ALA A 268 -3.64 7.25 22.85
C ALA A 268 -3.45 7.69 21.39
N GLU A 269 -2.62 6.96 20.64
CA GLU A 269 -2.36 7.25 19.23
C GLU A 269 -3.64 7.08 18.39
N LEU A 270 -4.35 5.97 18.54
CA LEU A 270 -5.61 5.72 17.84
C LEU A 270 -6.67 6.79 18.16
N HIS A 271 -6.86 7.12 19.43
CA HIS A 271 -7.82 8.15 19.87
C HIS A 271 -7.46 9.51 19.30
N GLY A 272 -6.19 9.92 19.42
CA GLY A 272 -5.72 11.21 18.91
C GLY A 272 -5.87 11.34 17.40
N THR A 273 -5.63 10.26 16.65
CA THR A 273 -5.84 10.26 15.20
C THR A 273 -7.31 10.37 14.83
N ILE A 274 -8.20 9.62 15.49
CA ILE A 274 -9.66 9.73 15.25
C ILE A 274 -10.16 11.13 15.61
N ALA A 275 -9.76 11.66 16.78
CA ALA A 275 -10.21 12.96 17.27
C ALA A 275 -9.74 14.15 16.42
N SER A 276 -8.68 13.99 15.63
CA SER A 276 -8.16 15.03 14.74
C SER A 276 -8.56 14.85 13.27
N TYR A 277 -9.28 13.78 12.94
CA TYR A 277 -9.54 13.41 11.54
C TYR A 277 -10.43 14.41 10.80
N GLU A 278 -11.49 14.90 11.44
CA GLU A 278 -12.44 15.82 10.80
C GLU A 278 -11.91 17.26 10.75
N ASP A 279 -11.43 17.78 11.87
CA ASP A 279 -11.07 19.19 12.03
C ASP A 279 -9.56 19.48 11.89
N GLY A 280 -8.75 18.45 11.65
CA GLY A 280 -7.28 18.56 11.60
C GLY A 280 -6.61 18.83 12.96
N HIS A 281 -7.39 18.93 14.03
CA HIS A 281 -6.92 19.11 15.40
C HIS A 281 -7.90 18.46 16.38
N ALA A 282 -7.38 17.86 17.45
CA ALA A 282 -8.19 17.31 18.52
C ALA A 282 -8.57 18.40 19.54
N SER A 283 -9.71 18.24 20.23
CA SER A 283 -10.13 19.15 21.31
C SER A 283 -9.11 19.15 22.46
N SER A 284 -9.14 20.18 23.33
CA SER A 284 -8.26 20.20 24.51
C SER A 284 -8.49 19.01 25.43
N ALA A 285 -9.74 18.58 25.60
CA ALA A 285 -10.08 17.40 26.40
C ALA A 285 -9.50 16.11 25.81
N ASP A 286 -9.50 15.97 24.48
CA ASP A 286 -8.89 14.83 23.81
C ASP A 286 -7.36 14.85 23.93
N GLN A 287 -6.74 16.02 23.79
CA GLN A 287 -5.30 16.20 23.97
C GLN A 287 -4.86 15.84 25.40
N ASP A 288 -5.63 16.26 26.40
CA ASP A 288 -5.40 15.91 27.81
C ASP A 288 -5.52 14.40 28.04
N LEU A 289 -6.53 13.77 27.46
CA LEU A 289 -6.72 12.31 27.54
C LEU A 289 -5.58 11.54 26.87
N VAL A 290 -5.16 11.94 25.67
CA VAL A 290 -4.02 11.36 24.95
C VAL A 290 -2.75 11.48 25.78
N THR A 291 -2.50 12.66 26.36
CA THR A 291 -1.33 12.90 27.23
C THR A 291 -1.38 12.01 28.47
N ALA A 292 -2.54 11.87 29.11
CA ALA A 292 -2.71 11.02 30.29
C ALA A 292 -2.53 9.52 29.97
N LEU A 293 -3.01 9.06 28.81
CA LEU A 293 -2.82 7.68 28.33
C LEU A 293 -1.34 7.39 28.10
N ARG A 294 -0.62 8.29 27.41
CA ARG A 294 0.84 8.20 27.22
C ARG A 294 1.59 8.22 28.54
N TRP A 295 1.17 9.07 29.48
CA TRP A 295 1.80 9.13 30.79
C TRP A 295 1.68 7.81 31.56
N ARG A 296 0.49 7.21 31.55
CA ARG A 296 0.28 5.88 32.15
C ARG A 296 1.13 4.81 31.48
N ALA A 297 1.19 4.80 30.15
CA ALA A 297 2.01 3.86 29.41
C ALA A 297 3.51 4.03 29.70
N ALA A 298 3.99 5.27 29.82
CA ALA A 298 5.38 5.58 30.13
C ALA A 298 5.78 5.08 31.54
N GLN A 299 4.91 5.28 32.53
CA GLN A 299 5.08 4.74 33.88
C GLN A 299 5.06 3.20 33.89
N ALA A 300 4.25 2.58 33.04
CA ALA A 300 4.19 1.12 32.90
C ALA A 300 5.37 0.51 32.12
N GLY A 301 6.26 1.35 31.56
CA GLY A 301 7.47 0.89 30.88
C GLY A 301 7.34 0.74 29.36
N ASP A 302 6.35 1.38 28.72
CA ASP A 302 6.30 1.44 27.26
C ASP A 302 7.36 2.42 26.71
N PRO A 303 8.31 1.95 25.89
CA PRO A 303 9.38 2.81 25.40
C PRO A 303 8.91 3.91 24.44
N GLY A 304 7.87 3.62 23.65
CA GLY A 304 7.29 4.62 22.74
C GLY A 304 6.71 5.78 23.52
N ALA A 305 5.94 5.48 24.55
CA ALA A 305 5.36 6.48 25.43
C ALA A 305 6.42 7.23 26.24
N GLN A 306 7.47 6.55 26.71
CA GLN A 306 8.59 7.22 27.40
C GLN A 306 9.26 8.25 26.48
N ARG A 307 9.48 7.91 25.20
CA ARG A 307 10.00 8.86 24.20
C ARG A 307 9.03 10.01 23.94
N ASP A 308 7.75 9.72 23.71
CA ASP A 308 6.74 10.77 23.47
C ASP A 308 6.60 11.71 24.67
N MET A 309 6.63 11.18 25.89
CA MET A 309 6.59 11.97 27.13
C MET A 309 7.91 12.71 27.37
N SER A 310 9.05 12.15 26.98
CA SER A 310 10.33 12.87 26.97
C SER A 310 10.23 14.14 26.11
N ASP A 311 9.69 14.01 24.90
CA ASP A 311 9.49 15.16 24.00
C ASP A 311 8.50 16.17 24.60
N TYR A 312 7.42 15.70 25.25
CA TYR A 312 6.47 16.56 25.96
C TYR A 312 7.14 17.39 27.09
N PHE A 313 8.02 16.76 27.87
CA PHE A 313 8.69 17.41 29.01
C PHE A 313 9.95 18.19 28.64
N LYS A 314 10.45 18.09 27.40
CA LYS A 314 11.74 18.67 26.99
C LYS A 314 11.95 20.13 27.43
N GLU A 315 10.93 20.97 27.28
CA GLU A 315 10.98 22.39 27.68
C GLU A 315 10.33 22.66 29.05
N ARG A 316 9.58 21.70 29.60
CA ARG A 316 8.78 21.86 30.84
C ARG A 316 9.54 21.39 32.08
N ASP A 317 10.24 20.28 31.93
CA ASP A 317 11.07 19.62 32.94
C ASP A 317 12.18 18.85 32.21
N PRO A 318 13.30 19.51 31.87
CA PRO A 318 14.39 18.88 31.12
C PRO A 318 15.01 17.67 31.82
N GLN A 319 15.00 17.65 33.16
CA GLN A 319 15.54 16.52 33.94
C GLN A 319 14.64 15.30 33.81
N LEU A 320 13.32 15.47 33.92
CA LEU A 320 12.38 14.38 33.68
C LEU A 320 12.42 13.89 32.23
N SER A 321 12.56 14.81 31.27
CA SER A 321 12.73 14.48 29.84
C SER A 321 13.92 13.55 29.63
N GLU A 322 15.10 13.90 30.14
CA GLU A 322 16.31 13.08 30.04
C GLU A 322 16.14 11.71 30.71
N ARG A 323 15.56 11.68 31.92
CA ARG A 323 15.27 10.43 32.65
C ARG A 323 14.35 9.49 31.86
N LEU A 324 13.30 10.02 31.22
CA LEU A 324 12.37 9.25 30.39
C LEU A 324 13.10 8.65 29.17
N MET A 325 13.87 9.46 28.45
CA MET A 325 14.62 9.00 27.28
C MET A 325 15.68 7.95 27.65
N GLN A 326 16.43 8.18 28.73
CA GLN A 326 17.42 7.23 29.22
C GLN A 326 16.77 5.90 29.59
N CYS A 327 15.63 5.93 30.29
CA CYS A 327 14.89 4.72 30.64
C CYS A 327 14.47 3.91 29.41
N ALA A 328 13.97 4.59 28.37
CA ALA A 328 13.57 3.93 27.13
C ALA A 328 14.75 3.23 26.44
N LEU A 329 15.91 3.89 26.38
CA LEU A 329 17.12 3.38 25.73
C LEU A 329 17.83 2.28 26.52
N GLU A 330 17.85 2.37 27.85
CA GLU A 330 18.43 1.33 28.71
C GLU A 330 17.61 0.04 28.64
N ARG A 331 16.28 0.18 28.66
CA ARG A 331 15.36 -0.95 28.64
C ARG A 331 15.25 -1.58 27.25
N PHE A 332 15.33 -0.76 26.19
CA PHE A 332 15.21 -1.21 24.80
C PHE A 332 16.31 -0.56 23.93
N PRO A 333 17.55 -1.11 23.96
CA PRO A 333 18.69 -0.55 23.25
C PRO A 333 18.52 -0.53 21.72
N ASP A 334 17.62 -1.35 21.19
CA ASP A 334 17.33 -1.46 19.77
C ASP A 334 16.48 -0.29 19.21
N LEU A 335 16.20 0.71 20.06
CA LEU A 335 15.61 2.00 19.73
C LEU A 335 16.63 3.10 19.40
N LYS A 336 17.93 2.82 19.58
CA LYS A 336 19.02 3.73 19.21
C LYS A 336 19.09 3.99 17.72
#